data_AF-V7BHI2-F1
#
_entry.id   AF-V7BHI2-F1
#
_cell.length_a   1.000
_cell.length_b   1.000
_cell.length_c   1.000
_cell.angle_alpha   90.00
_cell.angle_beta   90.00
_cell.angle_gamma   90.00
#
_symmetry.space_group_name_H-M   'P 1'
#
loop_
_entity.id
_entity.type
_entity.pdbx_description
1 polymer ?
#
loop_
_entity_poly.entity_id
_entity_poly.type
_entity_poly.pdbx_seq_one_letter_code
_entity_poly.pdbx_strand_id
1 'polypeptide(L)'
;MSYRPSGNSRTDVRRNRYKVAVDAEEGRRRREDTMVEIRKNRREESLQKKRREGLQPQQIPASVHSTLVEKKLEHLPSMVAGVWTEDNNLQLEATTQFRKLLSIERSPPIEEVIQTGVVSRFVEFLMREDFPQLQFEAAWALTNIASGTSENTKVVIDHGAVPIFVKLLASPSDDVREQAVWALGNVAGDSPRCRDLVLGHGALIPLLAQLNEQAKLSMLRNATWTLSNFCRGKPQPPFDQVKPALPALARLIHSNDEEVLTDACWALSYLSDGTNDKIQAVIEAGVCPRLVELLMHPSPSVLIPALRTVGNIVTGDDMQTQVIINHQALACLLNLLTNNYKKSIKKEACWTISNITAGNKQQIQSVIEANLITPLVNLLQNAEFDIKKEAAWAISNATSGGSHEQIKFLVSQGCIKPLCDLLICPDPRIVTVCLEGLENILKVGEADKSIGNTGDVNLYAQIIDDAEGLEKIENLQSHDNTEIYEKAVKILETYWLEEDDETMPPGDASQSGFNFGNNDAPAVPSGGFNFN
;
A
#
# COMPACT_ATOMS: atom_id res chain seq x y z
N MET A 1 0.59 -22.15 64.48
CA MET A 1 1.71 -21.75 63.61
C MET A 1 1.20 -21.63 62.19
N SER A 2 1.27 -20.40 61.67
CA SER A 2 0.97 -19.99 60.30
C SER A 2 2.15 -20.32 59.41
N TYR A 3 1.93 -20.77 58.17
CA TYR A 3 2.67 -20.31 56.99
C TYR A 3 1.85 -20.61 55.73
N ARG A 4 1.19 -19.57 55.19
CA ARG A 4 0.63 -19.54 53.82
C ARG A 4 1.78 -19.27 52.83
N PRO A 5 1.85 -19.95 51.68
CA PRO A 5 2.59 -19.44 50.53
C PRO A 5 1.70 -18.44 49.76
N SER A 6 2.26 -17.26 49.51
CA SER A 6 1.67 -16.14 48.79
C SER A 6 1.39 -16.46 47.31
N GLY A 7 0.17 -16.18 46.87
CA GLY A 7 -0.37 -16.48 45.54
C GLY A 7 0.02 -15.51 44.42
N ASN A 8 1.26 -15.02 44.36
CA ASN A 8 1.70 -14.10 43.29
C ASN A 8 2.82 -14.60 42.37
N SER A 9 3.44 -15.76 42.61
CA SER A 9 4.61 -16.19 41.81
C SER A 9 4.29 -16.94 40.50
N ARG A 10 3.01 -17.27 40.23
CA ARG A 10 2.61 -17.99 39.00
C ARG A 10 2.00 -17.11 37.92
N THR A 11 1.55 -15.92 38.27
CA THR A 11 1.05 -14.90 37.33
C THR A 11 2.19 -14.08 36.72
N ASP A 12 3.25 -13.80 37.48
CA ASP A 12 4.41 -13.03 37.00
C ASP A 12 5.27 -13.81 35.98
N VAL A 13 5.35 -15.14 36.11
CA VAL A 13 6.09 -15.99 35.15
C VAL A 13 5.34 -16.14 33.81
N ARG A 14 4.02 -15.91 33.77
CA ARG A 14 3.24 -15.87 32.53
C ARG A 14 3.24 -14.50 31.85
N ARG A 15 3.50 -13.41 32.58
CA ARG A 15 3.59 -12.05 32.02
C ARG A 15 4.93 -11.79 31.32
N ASN A 16 6.00 -12.46 31.75
CA ASN A 16 7.36 -12.29 31.19
C ASN A 16 7.69 -13.13 29.94
N ARG A 17 6.73 -13.86 29.35
CA ARG A 17 6.93 -14.61 28.10
C ARG A 17 6.15 -14.09 26.88
N TYR A 18 5.49 -12.94 27.00
CA TYR A 18 4.98 -12.17 25.87
C TYR A 18 5.76 -10.86 25.74
N LYS A 19 7.06 -10.97 25.40
CA LYS A 19 7.85 -9.88 24.82
C LYS A 19 8.20 -10.27 23.38
N VAL A 20 7.16 -10.30 22.56
CA VAL A 20 7.11 -9.74 21.19
C VAL A 20 5.61 -9.49 21.01
N ALA A 21 5.11 -8.39 21.57
CA ALA A 21 3.82 -7.90 21.14
C ALA A 21 4.01 -7.49 19.69
N VAL A 22 3.60 -8.35 18.76
CA VAL A 22 3.24 -7.92 17.41
C VAL A 22 2.23 -6.82 17.66
N ASP A 23 2.66 -5.59 17.43
CA ASP A 23 1.95 -4.40 17.88
C ASP A 23 0.52 -4.46 17.30
N ALA A 24 -0.48 -4.50 18.18
CA ALA A 24 -1.87 -4.55 17.78
C ALA A 24 -2.23 -3.31 16.92
N GLU A 25 -1.44 -2.25 17.04
CA GLU A 25 -1.49 -1.06 16.23
C GLU A 25 -0.87 -1.25 14.84
N GLU A 26 0.27 -1.94 14.73
CA GLU A 26 0.82 -2.34 13.43
C GLU A 26 -0.11 -3.32 12.69
N GLY A 27 -0.76 -4.23 13.41
CA GLY A 27 -1.80 -5.11 12.88
C GLY A 27 -3.09 -4.38 12.46
N ARG A 28 -3.38 -3.20 13.03
CA ARG A 28 -4.47 -2.30 12.59
C ARG A 28 -4.04 -1.45 11.40
N ARG A 29 -2.81 -0.93 11.40
CA ARG A 29 -2.14 -0.24 10.28
C ARG A 29 -2.13 -1.11 9.03
N ARG A 30 -1.68 -2.37 9.11
CA ARG A 30 -1.72 -3.32 7.97
C ARG A 30 -3.14 -3.52 7.42
N ARG A 31 -4.17 -3.54 8.28
CA ARG A 31 -5.58 -3.74 7.86
C ARG A 31 -6.19 -2.51 7.19
N GLU A 32 -5.88 -1.32 7.69
CA GLU A 32 -6.36 -0.07 7.10
C GLU A 32 -5.54 0.37 5.88
N ASP A 33 -4.22 0.17 5.90
CA ASP A 33 -3.36 0.33 4.72
C ASP A 33 -3.80 -0.64 3.63
N THR A 34 -4.17 -1.88 3.98
CA THR A 34 -4.82 -2.80 3.03
C THR A 34 -6.12 -2.23 2.47
N MET A 35 -6.98 -1.59 3.27
CA MET A 35 -8.23 -0.97 2.78
C MET A 35 -8.00 0.29 1.93
N VAL A 36 -7.01 1.13 2.28
CA VAL A 36 -6.59 2.30 1.51
C VAL A 36 -5.94 1.86 0.19
N GLU A 37 -5.16 0.78 0.23
CA GLU A 37 -4.54 0.18 -0.95
C GLU A 37 -5.58 -0.52 -1.83
N ILE A 38 -6.64 -1.12 -1.29
CA ILE A 38 -7.79 -1.59 -2.08
C ILE A 38 -8.44 -0.40 -2.83
N ARG A 39 -8.58 0.76 -2.18
CA ARG A 39 -9.11 1.98 -2.82
C ARG A 39 -8.12 2.56 -3.85
N LYS A 40 -6.81 2.47 -3.61
CA LYS A 40 -5.75 2.88 -4.53
C LYS A 40 -5.67 1.95 -5.75
N ASN A 41 -5.78 0.63 -5.54
CA ASN A 41 -5.85 -0.39 -6.58
C ASN A 41 -7.09 -0.22 -7.46
N ARG A 42 -8.26 0.12 -6.89
CA ARG A 42 -9.46 0.50 -7.68
C ARG A 42 -9.23 1.76 -8.52
N ARG A 43 -8.49 2.74 -8.00
CA ARG A 43 -8.12 3.96 -8.73
C ARG A 43 -7.07 3.69 -9.82
N GLU A 44 -6.11 2.81 -9.56
CA GLU A 44 -5.10 2.36 -10.52
C GLU A 44 -5.69 1.45 -11.60
N GLU A 45 -6.66 0.59 -11.26
CA GLU A 45 -7.57 -0.11 -12.19
C GLU A 45 -8.25 0.90 -13.15
N SER A 46 -8.83 1.97 -12.61
CA SER A 46 -9.46 3.02 -13.42
C SER A 46 -8.46 3.77 -14.30
N LEU A 47 -7.25 4.03 -13.81
CA LEU A 47 -6.18 4.68 -14.57
C LEU A 47 -5.54 3.76 -15.62
N GLN A 48 -5.48 2.45 -15.40
CA GLN A 48 -5.02 1.47 -16.39
C GLN A 48 -6.10 1.12 -17.42
N LYS A 49 -7.39 1.14 -17.05
CA LYS A 49 -8.49 1.14 -18.01
C LYS A 49 -8.39 2.36 -18.95
N LYS A 50 -8.00 3.53 -18.42
CA LYS A 50 -7.64 4.70 -19.24
C LYS A 50 -6.35 4.54 -20.06
N ARG A 51 -5.39 3.71 -19.62
CA ARG A 51 -4.21 3.35 -20.43
C ARG A 51 -4.56 2.43 -21.61
N ARG A 52 -5.61 1.59 -21.50
CA ARG A 52 -6.18 0.85 -22.64
C ARG A 52 -6.74 1.78 -23.72
N GLU A 53 -7.11 3.01 -23.37
CA GLU A 53 -7.72 4.00 -24.27
C GLU A 53 -6.70 5.00 -24.87
N GLY A 54 -5.39 4.75 -24.71
CA GLY A 54 -4.34 5.72 -25.01
C GLY A 54 -3.84 5.73 -26.45
N LEU A 55 -4.57 6.40 -27.35
CA LEU A 55 -4.06 7.22 -28.47
C LEU A 55 -5.22 8.10 -28.94
N GLN A 56 -5.29 9.37 -28.51
CA GLN A 56 -6.19 10.35 -29.11
C GLN A 56 -5.50 11.03 -30.30
N PRO A 57 -5.94 10.78 -31.53
CA PRO A 57 -5.95 11.80 -32.57
C PRO A 57 -7.38 12.08 -33.07
N GLN A 58 -7.69 13.38 -33.14
CA GLN A 58 -8.81 14.05 -33.83
C GLN A 58 -10.25 13.60 -33.52
N GLN A 59 -11.00 14.56 -32.99
CA GLN A 59 -12.41 14.47 -32.64
C GLN A 59 -13.30 14.27 -33.88
N ILE A 60 -13.87 13.07 -34.03
CA ILE A 60 -15.07 12.85 -34.84
C ILE A 60 -16.29 13.02 -33.91
N PRO A 61 -17.31 13.83 -34.27
CA PRO A 61 -18.47 14.05 -33.43
C PRO A 61 -19.28 12.77 -33.17
N ALA A 62 -19.79 12.61 -31.94
CA ALA A 62 -20.47 11.40 -31.45
C ALA A 62 -21.68 10.95 -32.30
N SER A 63 -22.33 11.87 -33.00
CA SER A 63 -23.48 11.58 -33.90
C SER A 63 -23.09 10.79 -35.16
N VAL A 64 -21.87 10.98 -35.67
CA VAL A 64 -21.35 10.23 -36.83
C VAL A 64 -20.91 8.82 -36.42
N HIS A 65 -20.52 8.65 -35.15
CA HIS A 65 -20.09 7.36 -34.61
C HIS A 65 -21.26 6.38 -34.41
N SER A 66 -22.42 6.86 -33.92
CA SER A 66 -23.64 6.03 -33.76
C SER A 66 -24.10 5.44 -35.09
N THR A 67 -24.14 6.27 -36.14
CA THR A 67 -24.61 5.89 -37.47
C THR A 67 -23.69 4.89 -38.19
N LEU A 68 -22.39 4.87 -37.89
CA LEU A 68 -21.46 3.88 -38.43
C LEU A 68 -21.58 2.51 -37.75
N VAL A 69 -21.87 2.49 -36.44
CA VAL A 69 -22.12 1.24 -35.71
C VAL A 69 -23.46 0.64 -36.15
N GLU A 70 -24.52 1.44 -36.22
CA GLU A 70 -25.86 1.01 -36.68
C GLU A 70 -25.80 0.35 -38.08
N LYS A 71 -25.12 0.97 -39.05
CA LYS A 71 -24.95 0.38 -40.40
C LYS A 71 -24.17 -0.93 -40.41
N LYS A 72 -23.21 -1.10 -39.50
CA LYS A 72 -22.48 -2.37 -39.38
C LYS A 72 -23.32 -3.44 -38.69
N LEU A 73 -24.21 -3.06 -37.78
CA LEU A 73 -25.14 -4.00 -37.12
C LEU A 73 -26.18 -4.58 -38.09
N GLU A 74 -26.54 -3.87 -39.15
CA GLU A 74 -27.42 -4.40 -40.22
C GLU A 74 -26.87 -5.68 -40.89
N HIS A 75 -25.54 -5.87 -40.86
CA HIS A 75 -24.87 -7.02 -41.46
C HIS A 75 -24.70 -8.20 -40.50
N LEU A 76 -25.12 -8.06 -39.23
CA LEU A 76 -25.01 -9.14 -38.23
C LEU A 76 -25.66 -10.45 -38.69
N PRO A 77 -26.87 -10.49 -39.27
CA PRO A 77 -27.48 -11.75 -39.69
C PRO A 77 -26.64 -12.52 -40.72
N SER A 78 -26.01 -11.81 -41.68
CA SER A 78 -25.10 -12.43 -42.65
C SER A 78 -23.81 -12.93 -42.01
N MET A 79 -23.27 -12.20 -41.04
CA MET A 79 -22.08 -12.61 -40.29
C MET A 79 -22.37 -13.86 -39.46
N VAL A 80 -23.53 -13.92 -38.80
CA VAL A 80 -24.00 -15.11 -38.06
C VAL A 80 -24.09 -16.31 -39.01
N ALA A 81 -24.74 -16.16 -40.17
CA ALA A 81 -24.80 -17.24 -41.15
C ALA A 81 -23.39 -17.70 -41.61
N GLY A 82 -22.46 -16.76 -41.77
CA GLY A 82 -21.07 -17.03 -42.16
C GLY A 82 -20.25 -17.79 -41.11
N VAL A 83 -20.54 -17.67 -39.81
CA VAL A 83 -19.84 -18.47 -38.78
C VAL A 83 -20.42 -19.89 -38.63
N TRP A 84 -21.67 -20.11 -39.07
CA TRP A 84 -22.36 -21.41 -38.96
C TRP A 84 -22.31 -22.25 -40.24
N THR A 85 -21.76 -21.73 -41.35
CA THR A 85 -21.50 -22.54 -42.55
C THR A 85 -20.34 -23.52 -42.33
N GLU A 86 -20.20 -24.50 -43.21
CA GLU A 86 -19.08 -25.45 -43.27
C GLU A 86 -17.92 -24.96 -44.16
N ASP A 87 -18.09 -23.83 -44.87
CA ASP A 87 -17.04 -23.24 -45.70
C ASP A 87 -16.03 -22.46 -44.84
N ASN A 88 -14.79 -22.97 -44.78
CA ASN A 88 -13.68 -22.37 -44.05
C ASN A 88 -13.43 -20.89 -44.41
N ASN A 89 -13.55 -20.50 -45.68
CA ASN A 89 -13.28 -19.12 -46.10
C ASN A 89 -14.36 -18.18 -45.57
N LEU A 90 -15.62 -18.60 -45.62
CA LEU A 90 -16.75 -17.83 -45.10
C LEU A 90 -16.71 -17.74 -43.56
N GLN A 91 -16.32 -18.82 -42.88
CA GLN A 91 -16.09 -18.82 -41.43
C GLN A 91 -15.02 -17.79 -41.05
N LEU A 92 -13.89 -17.78 -41.76
CA LEU A 92 -12.80 -16.84 -41.52
C LEU A 92 -13.23 -15.39 -41.80
N GLU A 93 -13.89 -15.16 -42.93
CA GLU A 93 -14.36 -13.82 -43.30
C GLU A 93 -15.35 -13.27 -42.27
N ALA A 94 -16.37 -14.06 -41.89
CA ALA A 94 -17.36 -13.65 -40.92
C ALA A 94 -16.74 -13.41 -39.52
N THR A 95 -15.84 -14.28 -39.07
CA THR A 95 -15.14 -14.12 -37.79
C THR A 95 -14.26 -12.86 -37.79
N THR A 96 -13.58 -12.58 -38.91
CA THR A 96 -12.82 -11.33 -39.10
C THR A 96 -13.71 -10.10 -39.03
N GLN A 97 -14.92 -10.15 -39.60
CA GLN A 97 -15.89 -9.06 -39.52
C GLN A 97 -16.36 -8.84 -38.08
N PHE A 98 -16.63 -9.91 -37.31
CA PHE A 98 -16.97 -9.83 -35.90
C PHE A 98 -15.84 -9.21 -35.08
N ARG A 99 -14.59 -9.67 -35.27
CA ARG A 99 -13.42 -9.10 -34.61
C ARG A 99 -13.30 -7.60 -34.89
N LYS A 100 -13.41 -7.18 -36.16
CA LYS A 100 -13.36 -5.76 -36.55
C LYS A 100 -14.50 -4.94 -35.95
N LEU A 101 -15.69 -5.51 -35.81
CA LEU A 101 -16.83 -4.87 -35.16
C LEU A 101 -16.57 -4.66 -33.66
N LEU A 102 -15.96 -5.65 -33.01
CA LEU A 102 -15.61 -5.61 -31.59
C LEU A 102 -14.38 -4.74 -31.27
N SER A 103 -13.53 -4.44 -32.28
CA SER A 103 -12.37 -3.55 -32.15
C SER A 103 -12.70 -2.07 -32.31
N ILE A 104 -13.98 -1.68 -32.38
CA ILE A 104 -14.38 -0.27 -32.46
C ILE A 104 -14.00 0.43 -31.15
N GLU A 105 -13.23 1.52 -31.24
CA GLU A 105 -12.62 2.19 -30.08
C GLU A 105 -13.64 2.74 -29.07
N ARG A 106 -14.79 3.24 -29.54
CA ARG A 106 -15.83 3.81 -28.66
C ARG A 106 -17.08 2.95 -28.69
N SER A 107 -17.44 2.40 -27.53
CA SER A 107 -18.66 1.61 -27.34
C SER A 107 -18.82 0.50 -28.38
N PRO A 108 -17.90 -0.49 -28.42
CA PRO A 108 -18.07 -1.66 -29.28
C PRO A 108 -19.38 -2.39 -28.90
N PRO A 109 -20.14 -2.90 -29.89
CA PRO A 109 -21.44 -3.52 -29.65
C PRO A 109 -21.28 -4.96 -29.13
N ILE A 110 -20.67 -5.09 -27.94
CA ILE A 110 -20.33 -6.39 -27.33
C ILE A 110 -21.61 -7.15 -26.97
N GLU A 111 -22.60 -6.46 -26.41
CA GLU A 111 -23.86 -7.06 -25.97
C GLU A 111 -24.67 -7.59 -27.16
N GLU A 112 -24.75 -6.81 -28.24
CA GLU A 112 -25.42 -7.21 -29.47
C GLU A 112 -24.77 -8.45 -30.09
N VAL A 113 -23.43 -8.52 -30.09
CA VAL A 113 -22.70 -9.71 -30.56
C VAL A 113 -22.97 -10.92 -29.65
N ILE A 114 -22.97 -10.75 -28.33
CA ILE A 114 -23.29 -11.83 -27.39
C ILE A 114 -24.71 -12.37 -27.64
N GLN A 115 -25.69 -11.49 -27.84
CA GLN A 115 -27.09 -11.85 -28.07
C GLN A 115 -27.31 -12.66 -29.36
N THR A 116 -26.40 -12.58 -30.34
CA THR A 116 -26.46 -13.44 -31.54
C THR A 116 -26.11 -14.91 -31.29
N GLY A 117 -25.55 -15.25 -30.11
CA GLY A 117 -25.19 -16.63 -29.74
C GLY A 117 -23.88 -17.14 -30.35
N VAL A 118 -23.11 -16.31 -31.08
CA VAL A 118 -21.88 -16.71 -31.79
C VAL A 118 -20.69 -17.00 -30.87
N VAL A 119 -20.75 -16.67 -29.58
CA VAL A 119 -19.66 -16.92 -28.62
C VAL A 119 -19.32 -18.40 -28.54
N SER A 120 -20.34 -19.26 -28.48
CA SER A 120 -20.17 -20.73 -28.51
C SER A 120 -19.37 -21.18 -29.73
N ARG A 121 -19.70 -20.64 -30.90
CA ARG A 121 -19.03 -20.96 -32.16
C ARG A 121 -17.60 -20.44 -32.22
N PHE A 122 -17.32 -19.26 -31.67
CA PHE A 122 -15.93 -18.78 -31.55
C PHE A 122 -15.09 -19.68 -30.65
N VAL A 123 -15.67 -20.20 -29.56
CA VAL A 123 -14.98 -21.16 -28.70
C VAL A 123 -14.68 -22.47 -29.45
N GLU A 124 -15.60 -22.96 -30.28
CA GLU A 124 -15.33 -24.12 -31.16
C GLU A 124 -14.21 -23.82 -32.16
N PHE A 125 -14.17 -22.62 -32.73
CA PHE A 125 -13.11 -22.19 -33.66
C PHE A 125 -11.72 -22.13 -33.01
N LEU A 126 -11.62 -21.89 -31.70
CA LEU A 126 -10.34 -22.00 -30.98
C LEU A 126 -9.74 -23.41 -31.07
N MET A 127 -10.54 -24.46 -31.30
CA MET A 127 -10.08 -25.85 -31.37
C MET A 127 -9.66 -26.28 -32.77
N ARG A 128 -9.79 -25.42 -33.79
CA ARG A 128 -9.42 -25.70 -35.19
C ARG A 128 -7.91 -25.58 -35.41
N GLU A 129 -7.14 -26.52 -34.87
CA GLU A 129 -5.67 -26.59 -35.01
C GLU A 129 -5.22 -26.66 -36.48
N ASP A 130 -6.08 -27.17 -37.37
CA ASP A 130 -5.89 -27.20 -38.81
C ASP A 130 -5.99 -25.83 -39.49
N PHE A 131 -6.55 -24.82 -38.80
CA PHE A 131 -6.81 -23.51 -39.37
C PHE A 131 -6.42 -22.33 -38.44
N PRO A 132 -5.10 -22.06 -38.27
CA PRO A 132 -4.60 -21.06 -37.33
C PRO A 132 -5.12 -19.63 -37.54
N GLN A 133 -5.41 -19.25 -38.79
CA GLN A 133 -5.98 -17.92 -39.10
C GLN A 133 -7.37 -17.76 -38.46
N LEU A 134 -8.20 -18.80 -38.50
CA LEU A 134 -9.51 -18.80 -37.87
C LEU A 134 -9.39 -18.83 -36.35
N GLN A 135 -8.46 -19.64 -35.79
CA GLN A 135 -8.17 -19.63 -34.35
C GLN A 135 -7.78 -18.21 -33.87
N PHE A 136 -6.92 -17.54 -34.63
CA PHE A 136 -6.45 -16.18 -34.31
C PHE A 136 -7.61 -15.18 -34.29
N GLU A 137 -8.43 -15.11 -35.35
CA GLU A 137 -9.56 -14.19 -35.43
C GLU A 137 -10.62 -14.48 -34.34
N ALA A 138 -10.89 -15.76 -34.06
CA ALA A 138 -11.81 -16.17 -33.00
C ALA A 138 -11.28 -15.80 -31.60
N ALA A 139 -9.99 -16.06 -31.34
CA ALA A 139 -9.33 -15.68 -30.09
C ALA A 139 -9.37 -14.17 -29.87
N TRP A 140 -9.16 -13.38 -30.93
CA TRP A 140 -9.19 -11.92 -30.86
C TRP A 140 -10.61 -11.40 -30.62
N ALA A 141 -11.62 -11.94 -31.31
CA ALA A 141 -13.02 -11.61 -31.04
C ALA A 141 -13.39 -11.87 -29.56
N LEU A 142 -13.06 -13.04 -29.03
CA LEU A 142 -13.31 -13.40 -27.62
C LEU A 142 -12.52 -12.52 -26.64
N THR A 143 -11.29 -12.13 -26.99
CA THR A 143 -10.47 -11.21 -26.18
C THR A 143 -11.15 -9.85 -26.04
N ASN A 144 -11.71 -9.32 -27.13
CA ASN A 144 -12.42 -8.04 -27.12
C ASN A 144 -13.71 -8.13 -26.31
N ILE A 145 -14.45 -9.25 -26.38
CA ILE A 145 -15.62 -9.48 -25.52
C ILE A 145 -15.21 -9.49 -24.04
N ALA A 146 -14.16 -10.24 -23.68
CA ALA A 146 -13.61 -10.30 -22.32
C ALA A 146 -12.97 -8.99 -21.83
N SER A 147 -12.82 -7.98 -22.70
CA SER A 147 -12.33 -6.65 -22.32
C SER A 147 -13.44 -5.70 -21.83
N GLY A 148 -14.70 -6.12 -21.95
CA GLY A 148 -15.91 -5.36 -21.63
C GLY A 148 -16.25 -5.31 -20.13
N THR A 149 -17.51 -5.57 -19.78
CA THR A 149 -17.97 -5.67 -18.38
C THR A 149 -17.69 -7.05 -17.80
N SER A 150 -17.84 -7.21 -16.48
CA SER A 150 -17.68 -8.51 -15.83
C SER A 150 -18.71 -9.54 -16.30
N GLU A 151 -19.91 -9.10 -16.70
CA GLU A 151 -20.92 -9.95 -17.35
C GLU A 151 -20.43 -10.46 -18.71
N ASN A 152 -19.79 -9.61 -19.52
CA ASN A 152 -19.23 -10.01 -20.82
C ASN A 152 -18.08 -11.02 -20.63
N THR A 153 -17.19 -10.78 -19.68
CA THR A 153 -16.12 -11.73 -19.30
C THR A 153 -16.70 -13.05 -18.84
N LYS A 154 -17.76 -13.00 -18.02
CA LYS A 154 -18.47 -14.19 -17.54
C LYS A 154 -19.06 -15.02 -18.69
N VAL A 155 -19.60 -14.40 -19.73
CA VAL A 155 -20.09 -15.11 -20.92
C VAL A 155 -18.97 -15.92 -21.58
N VAL A 156 -17.77 -15.36 -21.73
CA VAL A 156 -16.60 -16.07 -22.30
C VAL A 156 -16.18 -17.25 -21.41
N ILE A 157 -16.21 -17.05 -20.08
CA ILE A 157 -15.89 -18.10 -19.10
C ILE A 157 -16.91 -19.24 -19.14
N ASP A 158 -18.21 -18.91 -19.10
CA ASP A 158 -19.31 -19.88 -19.02
C ASP A 158 -19.40 -20.75 -20.29
N HIS A 159 -18.90 -20.26 -21.44
CA HIS A 159 -18.75 -21.05 -22.67
C HIS A 159 -17.47 -21.91 -22.70
N GLY A 160 -16.65 -21.93 -21.66
CA GLY A 160 -15.51 -22.84 -21.54
C GLY A 160 -14.24 -22.41 -22.28
N ALA A 161 -14.08 -21.12 -22.59
CA ALA A 161 -12.93 -20.64 -23.38
C ALA A 161 -11.59 -20.73 -22.62
N VAL A 162 -11.58 -20.58 -21.29
CA VAL A 162 -10.36 -20.52 -20.46
C VAL A 162 -9.43 -21.74 -20.64
N PRO A 163 -9.87 -22.99 -20.44
CA PRO A 163 -8.99 -24.16 -20.66
C PRO A 163 -8.45 -24.24 -22.08
N ILE A 164 -9.22 -23.79 -23.08
CA ILE A 164 -8.78 -23.80 -24.48
C ILE A 164 -7.71 -22.73 -24.70
N PHE A 165 -7.86 -21.51 -24.16
CA PHE A 165 -6.81 -20.50 -24.22
C PHE A 165 -5.51 -20.98 -23.54
N VAL A 166 -5.61 -21.69 -22.41
CA VAL A 166 -4.42 -22.28 -21.76
C VAL A 166 -3.74 -23.28 -22.70
N LYS A 167 -4.49 -24.14 -23.39
CA LYS A 167 -3.95 -25.06 -24.40
C LYS A 167 -3.31 -24.31 -25.57
N LEU A 168 -3.92 -23.20 -26.03
CA LEU A 168 -3.42 -22.39 -27.14
C LEU A 168 -2.08 -21.69 -26.85
N LEU A 169 -1.65 -21.58 -25.58
CA LEU A 169 -0.30 -21.13 -25.23
C LEU A 169 0.80 -22.08 -25.75
N ALA A 170 0.45 -23.30 -26.18
CA ALA A 170 1.36 -24.24 -26.84
C ALA A 170 1.15 -24.31 -28.37
N SER A 171 0.37 -23.40 -28.96
CA SER A 171 0.12 -23.37 -30.41
C SER A 171 1.43 -23.18 -31.20
N PRO A 172 1.61 -23.86 -32.35
CA PRO A 172 2.75 -23.60 -33.24
C PRO A 172 2.72 -22.19 -33.85
N SER A 173 1.57 -21.51 -33.86
CA SER A 173 1.44 -20.14 -34.37
C SER A 173 1.72 -19.11 -33.27
N ASP A 174 2.72 -18.26 -33.50
CA ASP A 174 3.07 -17.15 -32.60
C ASP A 174 1.88 -16.21 -32.34
N ASP A 175 1.14 -15.86 -33.40
CA ASP A 175 0.03 -14.92 -33.32
C ASP A 175 -1.13 -15.49 -32.47
N VAL A 176 -1.39 -16.80 -32.60
CA VAL A 176 -2.39 -17.50 -31.77
C VAL A 176 -1.94 -17.56 -30.31
N ARG A 177 -0.66 -17.84 -30.03
CA ARG A 177 -0.13 -17.82 -28.66
C ARG A 177 -0.26 -16.43 -28.05
N GLU A 178 0.10 -15.38 -28.80
CA GLU A 178 0.05 -14.01 -28.31
C GLU A 178 -1.38 -13.58 -27.98
N GLN A 179 -2.33 -13.95 -28.85
CA GLN A 179 -3.74 -13.65 -28.62
C GLN A 179 -4.30 -14.42 -27.42
N ALA A 180 -3.90 -15.68 -27.23
CA ALA A 180 -4.29 -16.48 -26.06
C ALA A 180 -3.74 -15.89 -24.74
N VAL A 181 -2.49 -15.42 -24.74
CA VAL A 181 -1.90 -14.68 -23.61
C VAL A 181 -2.78 -13.48 -23.26
N TRP A 182 -3.12 -12.66 -24.27
CA TRP A 182 -3.93 -11.46 -24.06
C TRP A 182 -5.34 -11.78 -23.53
N ALA A 183 -5.99 -12.80 -24.09
CA ALA A 183 -7.29 -13.27 -23.61
C ALA A 183 -7.26 -13.66 -22.13
N LEU A 184 -6.26 -14.46 -21.72
CA LEU A 184 -6.10 -14.89 -20.33
C LEU A 184 -5.79 -13.71 -19.41
N GLY A 185 -5.01 -12.73 -19.87
CA GLY A 185 -4.75 -11.50 -19.12
C GLY A 185 -6.00 -10.66 -18.90
N ASN A 186 -6.89 -10.57 -19.89
CA ASN A 186 -8.19 -9.89 -19.74
C ASN A 186 -9.09 -10.60 -18.73
N VAL A 187 -9.20 -11.93 -18.83
CA VAL A 187 -10.00 -12.73 -17.89
C VAL A 187 -9.43 -12.61 -16.46
N ALA A 188 -8.13 -12.78 -16.27
CA ALA A 188 -7.51 -12.68 -14.95
C ALA A 188 -7.60 -11.26 -14.36
N GLY A 189 -7.57 -10.23 -15.20
CA GLY A 189 -7.66 -8.83 -14.78
C GLY A 189 -9.07 -8.37 -14.36
N ASP A 190 -10.12 -9.15 -14.64
CA ASP A 190 -11.51 -8.78 -14.31
C ASP A 190 -11.80 -8.83 -12.80
N SER A 191 -11.42 -9.92 -12.13
CA SER A 191 -11.66 -10.09 -10.70
C SER A 191 -10.74 -11.16 -10.08
N PRO A 192 -10.54 -11.15 -8.74
CA PRO A 192 -9.80 -12.20 -8.05
C PRO A 192 -10.34 -13.62 -8.34
N ARG A 193 -11.67 -13.77 -8.50
CA ARG A 193 -12.29 -15.05 -8.85
C ARG A 193 -11.90 -15.50 -10.26
N CYS A 194 -11.91 -14.59 -11.24
CA CYS A 194 -11.52 -14.90 -12.61
C CYS A 194 -10.01 -15.22 -12.71
N ARG A 195 -9.16 -14.48 -11.97
CA ARG A 195 -7.74 -14.78 -11.80
C ARG A 195 -7.51 -16.19 -11.26
N ASP A 196 -8.15 -16.54 -10.14
CA ASP A 196 -7.99 -17.84 -9.50
C ASP A 196 -8.52 -18.99 -10.37
N LEU A 197 -9.56 -18.73 -11.17
CA LEU A 197 -10.04 -19.67 -12.17
C LEU A 197 -8.98 -19.94 -13.25
N VAL A 198 -8.35 -18.89 -13.79
CA VAL A 198 -7.29 -19.01 -14.81
C VAL A 198 -6.08 -19.76 -14.24
N LEU A 199 -5.63 -19.41 -13.03
CA LEU A 199 -4.56 -20.12 -12.33
C LEU A 199 -4.92 -21.58 -12.05
N GLY A 200 -6.16 -21.86 -11.63
CA GLY A 200 -6.67 -23.21 -11.38
C GLY A 200 -6.70 -24.12 -12.62
N HIS A 201 -6.73 -23.54 -13.83
CA HIS A 201 -6.56 -24.27 -15.09
C HIS A 201 -5.08 -24.47 -15.48
N GLY A 202 -4.12 -24.11 -14.63
CA GLY A 202 -2.70 -24.34 -14.86
C GLY A 202 -2.05 -23.36 -15.83
N ALA A 203 -2.63 -22.17 -16.01
CA ALA A 203 -2.18 -21.20 -17.01
C ALA A 203 -0.76 -20.65 -16.79
N LEU A 204 -0.24 -20.66 -15.56
CA LEU A 204 1.04 -20.02 -15.23
C LEU A 204 2.22 -20.64 -15.99
N ILE A 205 2.38 -21.96 -15.95
CA ILE A 205 3.58 -22.60 -16.52
C ILE A 205 3.66 -22.40 -18.05
N PRO A 206 2.57 -22.59 -18.83
CA PRO A 206 2.58 -22.28 -20.26
C PRO A 206 2.80 -20.80 -20.57
N LEU A 207 2.33 -19.88 -19.71
CA LEU A 207 2.59 -18.44 -19.84
C LEU A 207 4.08 -18.13 -19.62
N LEU A 208 4.70 -18.71 -18.59
CA LEU A 208 6.13 -18.53 -18.31
C LEU A 208 7.01 -19.03 -19.47
N ALA A 209 6.58 -20.07 -20.19
CA ALA A 209 7.27 -20.56 -21.37
C ALA A 209 7.32 -19.53 -22.53
N GLN A 210 6.40 -18.56 -22.56
CA GLN A 210 6.43 -17.46 -23.53
C GLN A 210 7.46 -16.36 -23.19
N LEU A 211 7.99 -16.34 -21.97
CA LEU A 211 8.97 -15.37 -21.48
C LEU A 211 10.41 -15.88 -21.68
N ASN A 212 10.76 -16.12 -22.95
CA ASN A 212 12.07 -16.61 -23.39
C ASN A 212 12.82 -15.56 -24.25
N GLU A 213 14.11 -15.80 -24.50
CA GLU A 213 14.98 -14.87 -25.23
C GLU A 213 14.61 -14.69 -26.71
N GLN A 214 13.88 -15.65 -27.29
CA GLN A 214 13.44 -15.62 -28.69
C GLN A 214 12.09 -14.90 -28.86
N ALA A 215 11.42 -14.53 -27.77
CA ALA A 215 10.13 -13.88 -27.82
C ALA A 215 10.22 -12.48 -28.43
N LYS A 216 9.27 -12.17 -29.33
CA LYS A 216 9.09 -10.81 -29.85
C LYS A 216 8.74 -9.87 -28.71
N LEU A 217 9.06 -8.59 -28.87
CA LEU A 217 8.75 -7.56 -27.87
C LEU A 217 7.24 -7.47 -27.56
N SER A 218 6.38 -7.62 -28.57
CA SER A 218 4.91 -7.62 -28.40
C SER A 218 4.45 -8.74 -27.46
N MET A 219 4.95 -9.97 -27.68
CA MET A 219 4.73 -11.11 -26.81
C MET A 219 5.25 -10.85 -25.40
N LEU A 220 6.47 -10.32 -25.24
CA LEU A 220 7.04 -10.03 -23.92
C LEU A 220 6.19 -9.03 -23.13
N ARG A 221 5.70 -7.97 -23.78
CA ARG A 221 4.80 -6.99 -23.17
C ARG A 221 3.49 -7.65 -22.73
N ASN A 222 2.82 -8.37 -23.64
CA ASN A 222 1.55 -9.03 -23.36
C ASN A 222 1.66 -10.10 -22.27
N ALA A 223 2.73 -10.91 -22.30
CA ALA A 223 2.96 -11.96 -21.31
C ALA A 223 3.32 -11.39 -19.94
N THR A 224 4.13 -10.32 -19.89
CA THR A 224 4.47 -9.65 -18.62
C THR A 224 3.25 -8.97 -18.01
N TRP A 225 2.44 -8.30 -18.82
CA TRP A 225 1.17 -7.73 -18.39
C TRP A 225 0.21 -8.79 -17.83
N THR A 226 0.06 -9.91 -18.55
CA THR A 226 -0.77 -11.05 -18.12
C THR A 226 -0.25 -11.66 -16.80
N LEU A 227 1.06 -11.80 -16.67
CA LEU A 227 1.70 -12.30 -15.45
C LEU A 227 1.46 -11.36 -14.26
N SER A 228 1.47 -10.05 -14.48
CA SER A 228 1.11 -9.06 -13.47
C SER A 228 -0.33 -9.24 -12.99
N ASN A 229 -1.29 -9.47 -13.91
CA ASN A 229 -2.68 -9.77 -13.54
C ASN A 229 -2.83 -11.08 -12.78
N PHE A 230 -1.99 -12.09 -13.03
CA PHE A 230 -1.98 -13.34 -12.26
C PHE A 230 -1.55 -13.11 -10.81
N CYS A 231 -0.72 -12.10 -10.54
CA CYS A 231 -0.24 -11.77 -9.20
C CYS A 231 -1.15 -10.75 -8.47
N ARG A 232 -1.96 -10.00 -9.22
CA ARG A 232 -2.78 -8.88 -8.73
C ARG A 232 -4.00 -9.31 -7.91
N GLY A 233 -4.45 -8.43 -7.01
CA GLY A 233 -5.82 -8.43 -6.48
C GLY A 233 -5.90 -8.82 -5.01
N LYS A 234 -6.97 -8.40 -4.32
CA LYS A 234 -7.27 -8.77 -2.93
C LYS A 234 -8.65 -9.45 -2.85
N PRO A 235 -8.77 -10.67 -2.27
CA PRO A 235 -7.70 -11.48 -1.67
C PRO A 235 -6.62 -11.89 -2.68
N GLN A 236 -5.38 -11.99 -2.20
CA GLN A 236 -4.22 -12.34 -3.02
C GLN A 236 -4.33 -13.79 -3.53
N PRO A 237 -3.71 -14.11 -4.69
CA PRO A 237 -3.67 -15.48 -5.16
C PRO A 237 -2.88 -16.36 -4.18
N PRO A 238 -3.13 -17.69 -4.16
CA PRO A 238 -2.31 -18.62 -3.39
C PRO A 238 -0.84 -18.47 -3.77
N PHE A 239 0.02 -18.14 -2.81
CA PHE A 239 1.40 -17.77 -3.10
C PHE A 239 2.17 -18.89 -3.79
N ASP A 240 1.97 -20.16 -3.40
CA ASP A 240 2.62 -21.31 -4.03
C ASP A 240 2.27 -21.48 -5.51
N GLN A 241 1.09 -21.00 -5.94
CA GLN A 241 0.71 -21.03 -7.35
C GLN A 241 1.47 -19.98 -8.16
N VAL A 242 1.74 -18.80 -7.59
CA VAL A 242 2.37 -17.68 -8.32
C VAL A 242 3.87 -17.54 -8.06
N LYS A 243 4.42 -18.16 -7.01
CA LYS A 243 5.85 -18.20 -6.66
C LYS A 243 6.74 -18.63 -7.84
N PRO A 244 6.37 -19.59 -8.72
CA PRO A 244 7.16 -19.94 -9.90
C PRO A 244 7.39 -18.78 -10.89
N ALA A 245 6.66 -17.67 -10.78
CA ALA A 245 6.87 -16.48 -11.60
C ALA A 245 8.16 -15.71 -11.25
N LEU A 246 8.65 -15.83 -10.01
CA LEU A 246 9.76 -15.02 -9.50
C LEU A 246 11.04 -15.09 -10.36
N PRO A 247 11.52 -16.27 -10.82
CA PRO A 247 12.69 -16.33 -11.69
C PRO A 247 12.49 -15.64 -13.04
N ALA A 248 11.27 -15.62 -13.58
CA ALA A 248 10.98 -14.90 -14.81
C ALA A 248 10.93 -13.38 -14.57
N LEU A 249 10.28 -12.94 -13.49
CA LEU A 249 10.23 -11.53 -13.10
C LEU A 249 11.64 -10.97 -12.83
N ALA A 250 12.50 -11.75 -12.19
CA ALA A 250 13.89 -11.38 -11.97
C ALA A 250 14.67 -11.12 -13.27
N ARG A 251 14.37 -11.84 -14.36
CA ARG A 251 14.93 -11.53 -15.68
C ARG A 251 14.28 -10.30 -16.32
N LEU A 252 12.95 -10.19 -16.22
CA LEU A 252 12.18 -9.13 -16.90
C LEU A 252 12.50 -7.72 -16.40
N ILE A 253 12.87 -7.55 -15.12
CA ILE A 253 13.30 -6.25 -14.57
C ILE A 253 14.64 -5.75 -15.12
N HIS A 254 15.36 -6.56 -15.91
CA HIS A 254 16.54 -6.14 -16.68
C HIS A 254 16.21 -5.76 -18.13
N SER A 255 14.93 -5.78 -18.53
CA SER A 255 14.52 -5.31 -19.86
C SER A 255 14.85 -3.82 -20.05
N ASN A 256 15.10 -3.44 -21.31
CA ASN A 256 15.22 -2.03 -21.71
C ASN A 256 13.86 -1.43 -22.11
N ASP A 257 12.81 -2.24 -22.18
CA ASP A 257 11.47 -1.81 -22.54
C ASP A 257 10.67 -1.33 -21.32
N GLU A 258 10.18 -0.09 -21.38
CA GLU A 258 9.51 0.55 -20.25
C GLU A 258 8.20 -0.15 -19.86
N GLU A 259 7.44 -0.68 -20.83
CA GLU A 259 6.18 -1.38 -20.57
C GLU A 259 6.45 -2.71 -19.84
N VAL A 260 7.43 -3.50 -20.32
CA VAL A 260 7.87 -4.72 -19.63
C VAL A 260 8.38 -4.42 -18.21
N LEU A 261 9.21 -3.39 -18.03
CA LEU A 261 9.71 -3.00 -16.71
C LEU A 261 8.57 -2.62 -15.76
N THR A 262 7.61 -1.83 -16.24
CA THR A 262 6.46 -1.37 -15.46
C THR A 262 5.66 -2.55 -14.93
N ASP A 263 5.26 -3.48 -15.81
CA ASP A 263 4.41 -4.60 -15.41
C ASP A 263 5.15 -5.66 -14.60
N ALA A 264 6.44 -5.89 -14.87
CA ALA A 264 7.28 -6.76 -14.04
C ALA A 264 7.43 -6.21 -12.61
N CYS A 265 7.63 -4.90 -12.46
CA CYS A 265 7.70 -4.26 -11.14
C CYS A 265 6.35 -4.31 -10.42
N TRP A 266 5.22 -4.13 -11.13
CA TRP A 266 3.90 -4.32 -10.51
C TRP A 266 3.69 -5.74 -10.02
N ALA A 267 4.06 -6.74 -10.82
CA ALA A 267 3.97 -8.15 -10.40
C ALA A 267 4.79 -8.40 -9.12
N LEU A 268 6.04 -7.92 -9.07
CA LEU A 268 6.88 -8.01 -7.87
C LEU A 268 6.30 -7.25 -6.67
N SER A 269 5.67 -6.09 -6.91
CA SER A 269 5.00 -5.33 -5.84
C SER A 269 3.85 -6.13 -5.21
N TYR A 270 3.07 -6.87 -6.01
CA TYR A 270 1.99 -7.72 -5.51
C TYR A 270 2.50 -8.97 -4.77
N LEU A 271 3.61 -9.54 -5.23
CA LEU A 271 4.23 -10.72 -4.60
C LEU A 271 4.97 -10.39 -3.28
N SER A 272 5.42 -9.13 -3.13
CA SER A 272 6.09 -8.64 -1.91
C SER A 272 5.13 -8.06 -0.86
N ASP A 273 3.88 -7.74 -1.23
CA ASP A 273 2.84 -7.36 -0.27
C ASP A 273 2.41 -8.60 0.54
N GLY A 274 2.93 -8.79 1.76
CA GLY A 274 2.50 -9.92 2.59
C GLY A 274 3.40 -10.25 3.76
N THR A 275 3.46 -11.54 4.10
CA THR A 275 4.25 -12.05 5.23
C THR A 275 5.75 -12.03 4.92
N ASN A 276 6.58 -12.10 5.97
CA ASN A 276 8.03 -12.19 5.82
C ASN A 276 8.45 -13.36 4.92
N ASP A 277 7.73 -14.49 4.89
CA ASP A 277 8.03 -15.61 3.99
C ASP A 277 7.89 -15.24 2.50
N LYS A 278 6.89 -14.41 2.15
CA LYS A 278 6.71 -13.93 0.77
C LYS A 278 7.80 -12.94 0.41
N ILE A 279 8.09 -12.00 1.30
CA ILE A 279 9.18 -11.03 1.16
C ILE A 279 10.51 -11.78 0.97
N GLN A 280 10.77 -12.81 1.77
CA GLN A 280 11.96 -13.63 1.69
C GLN A 280 12.10 -14.31 0.33
N ALA A 281 11.02 -14.89 -0.20
CA ALA A 281 11.05 -15.50 -1.53
C ALA A 281 11.34 -14.47 -2.64
N VAL A 282 10.85 -13.24 -2.52
CA VAL A 282 11.19 -12.13 -3.45
C VAL A 282 12.67 -11.77 -3.33
N ILE A 283 13.20 -11.64 -2.12
CA ILE A 283 14.64 -11.38 -1.88
C ILE A 283 15.51 -12.50 -2.50
N GLU A 284 15.16 -13.76 -2.25
CA GLU A 284 15.87 -14.95 -2.76
C GLU A 284 15.83 -15.06 -4.29
N ALA A 285 14.86 -14.43 -4.94
CA ALA A 285 14.83 -14.31 -6.39
C ALA A 285 15.89 -13.34 -6.95
N GLY A 286 16.63 -12.62 -6.09
CA GLY A 286 17.76 -11.78 -6.47
C GLY A 286 17.37 -10.43 -7.10
N VAL A 287 16.15 -9.96 -6.87
CA VAL A 287 15.61 -8.75 -7.53
C VAL A 287 16.04 -7.43 -6.89
N CYS A 288 16.46 -7.45 -5.61
CA CYS A 288 16.72 -6.25 -4.81
C CYS A 288 17.71 -5.26 -5.44
N PRO A 289 18.90 -5.67 -5.95
CA PRO A 289 19.86 -4.72 -6.53
C PRO A 289 19.23 -3.93 -7.69
N ARG A 290 18.56 -4.65 -8.60
CA ARG A 290 17.94 -4.04 -9.78
C ARG A 290 16.75 -3.16 -9.42
N LEU A 291 15.93 -3.55 -8.45
CA LEU A 291 14.82 -2.72 -7.97
C LEU A 291 15.33 -1.39 -7.40
N VAL A 292 16.45 -1.39 -6.68
CA VAL A 292 17.07 -0.16 -6.16
C VAL A 292 17.58 0.73 -7.29
N GLU A 293 18.23 0.17 -8.32
CA GLU A 293 18.61 0.93 -9.51
C GLU A 293 17.41 1.59 -10.20
N LEU A 294 16.28 0.88 -10.29
CA LEU A 294 15.05 1.38 -10.92
C LEU A 294 14.38 2.52 -10.14
N LEU A 295 14.75 2.77 -8.88
CA LEU A 295 14.31 3.97 -8.14
C LEU A 295 14.82 5.27 -8.77
N MET A 296 15.89 5.19 -9.56
CA MET A 296 16.47 6.31 -10.30
C MET A 296 16.02 6.35 -11.76
N HIS A 297 15.08 5.49 -12.18
CA HIS A 297 14.58 5.47 -13.54
C HIS A 297 13.84 6.78 -13.88
N PRO A 298 14.06 7.39 -15.07
CA PRO A 298 13.47 8.68 -15.43
C PRO A 298 11.96 8.63 -15.57
N SER A 299 11.40 7.47 -15.95
CA SER A 299 9.96 7.31 -16.10
C SER A 299 9.27 6.95 -14.77
N PRO A 300 8.30 7.76 -14.31
CA PRO A 300 7.50 7.45 -13.14
C PRO A 300 6.70 6.15 -13.24
N SER A 301 6.39 5.68 -14.45
CA SER A 301 5.66 4.42 -14.68
C SER A 301 6.41 3.22 -14.10
N VAL A 302 7.74 3.22 -14.20
CA VAL A 302 8.66 2.19 -13.69
C VAL A 302 9.06 2.48 -12.24
N LEU A 303 9.38 3.74 -11.93
CA LEU A 303 9.84 4.15 -10.60
C LEU A 303 8.81 3.82 -9.51
N ILE A 304 7.53 4.12 -9.74
CA ILE A 304 6.46 3.93 -8.75
C ILE A 304 6.33 2.47 -8.29
N PRO A 305 6.15 1.47 -9.17
CA PRO A 305 6.07 0.08 -8.74
C PRO A 305 7.40 -0.48 -8.20
N ALA A 306 8.55 0.00 -8.69
CA ALA A 306 9.85 -0.35 -8.10
C ALA A 306 9.93 0.14 -6.65
N LEU A 307 9.56 1.40 -6.39
CA LEU A 307 9.50 1.98 -5.06
C LEU A 307 8.50 1.29 -4.15
N ARG A 308 7.31 0.91 -4.65
CA ARG A 308 6.36 0.10 -3.88
C ARG A 308 6.96 -1.26 -3.51
N THR A 309 7.65 -1.92 -4.44
CA THR A 309 8.28 -3.22 -4.15
C THR A 309 9.36 -3.08 -3.08
N VAL A 310 10.23 -2.07 -3.18
CA VAL A 310 11.24 -1.78 -2.16
C VAL A 310 10.60 -1.46 -0.81
N GLY A 311 9.54 -0.64 -0.82
CA GLY A 311 8.77 -0.28 0.37
C GLY A 311 8.11 -1.49 1.04
N ASN A 312 7.56 -2.43 0.27
CA ASN A 312 7.00 -3.68 0.77
C ASN A 312 8.08 -4.56 1.42
N ILE A 313 9.26 -4.68 0.80
CA ILE A 313 10.37 -5.49 1.35
C ILE A 313 10.80 -4.97 2.73
N VAL A 314 10.88 -3.65 2.93
CA VAL A 314 11.28 -3.06 4.22
C VAL A 314 10.18 -3.10 5.28
N THR A 315 8.98 -3.63 4.98
CA THR A 315 7.98 -3.97 6.03
C THR A 315 8.24 -5.32 6.70
N GLY A 316 9.23 -6.06 6.20
CA GLY A 316 9.70 -7.31 6.77
C GLY A 316 10.45 -7.12 8.09
N ASP A 317 11.20 -8.14 8.50
CA ASP A 317 12.08 -8.03 9.66
C ASP A 317 13.37 -7.23 9.37
N ASP A 318 14.14 -6.95 10.41
CA ASP A 318 15.41 -6.24 10.34
C ASP A 318 16.39 -6.86 9.32
N MET A 319 16.43 -8.19 9.17
CA MET A 319 17.36 -8.82 8.22
C MET A 319 16.94 -8.53 6.77
N GLN A 320 15.64 -8.59 6.50
CA GLN A 320 15.06 -8.29 5.19
C GLN A 320 15.24 -6.81 4.83
N THR A 321 14.99 -5.91 5.78
CA THR A 321 15.25 -4.47 5.63
C THR A 321 16.73 -4.18 5.36
N GLN A 322 17.64 -4.91 6.02
CA GLN A 322 19.08 -4.74 5.82
C GLN A 322 19.53 -5.05 4.39
N VAL A 323 18.88 -5.98 3.69
CA VAL A 323 19.19 -6.30 2.27
C VAL A 323 19.03 -5.05 1.39
N ILE A 324 17.94 -4.31 1.57
CA ILE A 324 17.67 -3.09 0.80
C ILE A 324 18.69 -1.98 1.12
N ILE A 325 19.05 -1.82 2.39
CA ILE A 325 20.07 -0.86 2.82
C ILE A 325 21.43 -1.20 2.19
N ASN A 326 21.83 -2.47 2.19
CA ASN A 326 23.11 -2.93 1.63
C ASN A 326 23.23 -2.65 0.12
N HIS A 327 22.11 -2.54 -0.59
CA HIS A 327 22.07 -2.16 -2.01
C HIS A 327 22.00 -0.64 -2.25
N GLN A 328 22.31 0.19 -1.24
CA GLN A 328 22.39 1.65 -1.34
C GLN A 328 21.05 2.36 -1.62
N ALA A 329 19.93 1.76 -1.19
CA ALA A 329 18.60 2.34 -1.39
C ALA A 329 18.42 3.72 -0.73
N LEU A 330 19.13 3.99 0.37
CA LEU A 330 19.01 5.26 1.10
C LEU A 330 19.45 6.46 0.26
N ALA A 331 20.47 6.32 -0.58
CA ALA A 331 20.91 7.37 -1.49
C ALA A 331 19.84 7.67 -2.56
N CYS A 332 19.18 6.63 -3.08
CA CYS A 332 18.07 6.78 -4.00
C CYS A 332 16.87 7.46 -3.33
N LEU A 333 16.51 7.05 -2.11
CA LEU A 333 15.42 7.65 -1.35
C LEU A 333 15.69 9.14 -1.05
N LEU A 334 16.94 9.51 -0.74
CA LEU A 334 17.34 10.91 -0.57
C LEU A 334 17.07 11.73 -1.83
N ASN A 335 17.44 11.21 -3.00
CA ASN A 335 17.15 11.84 -4.28
C ASN A 335 15.65 12.03 -4.50
N LEU A 336 14.81 11.04 -4.14
CA LEU A 336 13.36 11.13 -4.28
C LEU A 336 12.73 12.21 -3.38
N LEU A 337 13.28 12.43 -2.18
CA LEU A 337 12.78 13.46 -1.26
C LEU A 337 13.19 14.87 -1.67
N THR A 338 14.45 15.05 -2.09
CA THR A 338 15.06 16.38 -2.31
C THR A 338 14.72 16.97 -3.68
N ASN A 339 14.61 16.15 -4.72
CA ASN A 339 14.31 16.63 -6.07
C ASN A 339 12.81 16.83 -6.34
N ASN A 340 12.50 17.42 -7.49
CA ASN A 340 11.13 17.76 -7.90
C ASN A 340 10.38 16.53 -8.43
N TYR A 341 10.01 15.62 -7.53
CA TYR A 341 9.13 14.49 -7.82
C TYR A 341 7.67 14.77 -7.42
N LYS A 342 6.74 14.06 -8.07
CA LYS A 342 5.30 14.11 -7.74
C LYS A 342 5.07 13.80 -6.27
N LYS A 343 4.07 14.47 -5.68
CA LYS A 343 3.61 14.25 -4.29
C LYS A 343 3.49 12.77 -3.91
N SER A 344 2.91 11.95 -4.79
CA SER A 344 2.72 10.52 -4.54
C SER A 344 4.03 9.74 -4.39
N ILE A 345 5.09 10.14 -5.10
CA ILE A 345 6.42 9.51 -5.00
C ILE A 345 7.08 9.91 -3.68
N LYS A 346 7.04 11.20 -3.33
CA LYS A 346 7.60 11.68 -2.05
C LYS A 346 6.90 11.02 -0.86
N LYS A 347 5.57 10.90 -0.90
CA LYS A 347 4.79 10.18 0.10
C LYS A 347 5.29 8.73 0.26
N GLU A 348 5.42 8.01 -0.85
CA GLU A 348 5.84 6.61 -0.85
C GLU A 348 7.30 6.42 -0.38
N ALA A 349 8.18 7.36 -0.72
CA ALA A 349 9.56 7.39 -0.24
C ALA A 349 9.61 7.65 1.28
N CYS A 350 8.82 8.59 1.81
CA CYS A 350 8.70 8.80 3.26
C CYS A 350 8.15 7.56 3.97
N TRP A 351 7.14 6.89 3.39
CA TRP A 351 6.60 5.64 3.92
C TRP A 351 7.66 4.52 3.94
N THR A 352 8.46 4.40 2.88
CA THR A 352 9.58 3.45 2.83
C THR A 352 10.60 3.75 3.93
N ILE A 353 10.98 5.01 4.12
CA ILE A 353 11.94 5.39 5.17
C ILE A 353 11.36 5.17 6.57
N SER A 354 10.05 5.39 6.78
CA SER A 354 9.43 5.17 8.10
C SER A 354 9.44 3.71 8.53
N ASN A 355 9.36 2.77 7.58
CA ASN A 355 9.54 1.35 7.86
C ASN A 355 11.01 1.01 8.16
N ILE A 356 11.97 1.67 7.48
CA ILE A 356 13.40 1.50 7.80
C ILE A 356 13.73 2.02 9.20
N THR A 357 13.18 3.18 9.60
CA THR A 357 13.42 3.74 10.94
C THR A 357 12.66 3.04 12.06
N ALA A 358 11.71 2.16 11.73
CA ALA A 358 11.08 1.25 12.68
C ALA A 358 11.98 0.05 13.06
N GLY A 359 13.08 -0.15 12.33
CA GLY A 359 14.05 -1.20 12.60
C GLY A 359 15.00 -0.87 13.76
N ASN A 360 16.14 -1.55 13.80
CA ASN A 360 17.10 -1.40 14.90
C ASN A 360 17.96 -0.11 14.81
N LYS A 361 18.70 0.16 15.90
CA LYS A 361 19.61 1.31 16.02
C LYS A 361 20.62 1.45 14.88
N GLN A 362 21.12 0.35 14.32
CA GLN A 362 22.08 0.39 13.21
C GLN A 362 21.41 0.86 11.93
N GLN A 363 20.15 0.47 11.70
CA GLN A 363 19.37 0.90 10.53
C GLN A 363 18.99 2.37 10.63
N ILE A 364 18.58 2.83 11.83
CA ILE A 364 18.39 4.25 12.13
C ILE A 364 19.70 5.03 11.89
N GLN A 365 20.84 4.48 12.32
CA GLN A 365 22.15 5.08 12.08
C GLN A 365 22.44 5.22 10.58
N SER A 366 22.13 4.21 9.77
CA SER A 366 22.29 4.30 8.31
C SER A 366 21.42 5.40 7.68
N VAL A 367 20.20 5.62 8.19
CA VAL A 367 19.33 6.73 7.74
C VAL A 367 19.94 8.10 8.09
N ILE A 368 20.53 8.24 9.28
CA ILE A 368 21.24 9.44 9.70
C ILE A 368 22.46 9.70 8.80
N GLU A 369 23.30 8.70 8.59
CA GLU A 369 24.51 8.79 7.76
C GLU A 369 24.20 9.07 6.28
N ALA A 370 23.03 8.64 5.81
CA ALA A 370 22.52 8.96 4.47
C ALA A 370 21.94 10.38 4.35
N ASN A 371 22.01 11.21 5.40
CA ASN A 371 21.50 12.60 5.44
C ASN A 371 19.99 12.71 5.12
N LEU A 372 19.20 11.70 5.49
CA LEU A 372 17.75 11.69 5.24
C LEU A 372 16.95 12.51 6.26
N ILE A 373 17.51 12.79 7.44
CA ILE A 373 16.81 13.47 8.53
C ILE A 373 16.42 14.90 8.14
N THR A 374 17.35 15.71 7.62
CA THR A 374 17.06 17.12 7.27
C THR A 374 15.96 17.24 6.21
N PRO A 375 15.98 16.48 5.10
CA PRO A 375 14.87 16.46 4.14
C PRO A 375 13.54 15.98 4.75
N LEU A 376 13.56 14.97 5.63
CA LEU A 376 12.35 14.51 6.32
C LEU A 376 11.75 15.60 7.21
N VAL A 377 12.57 16.29 8.00
CA VAL A 377 12.14 17.41 8.85
C VAL A 377 11.61 18.56 7.99
N ASN A 378 12.25 18.87 6.86
CA ASN A 378 11.76 19.89 5.93
C ASN A 378 10.37 19.53 5.36
N LEU A 379 10.16 18.27 4.97
CA LEU A 379 8.87 17.79 4.49
C LEU A 379 7.82 17.78 5.61
N LEU A 380 8.21 17.41 6.83
CA LEU A 380 7.34 17.44 8.00
C LEU A 380 6.80 18.86 8.29
N GLN A 381 7.64 19.89 8.11
CA GLN A 381 7.24 21.29 8.30
C GLN A 381 6.42 21.82 7.12
N ASN A 382 6.85 21.55 5.88
CA ASN A 382 6.43 22.34 4.72
C ASN A 382 5.60 21.58 3.67
N ALA A 383 5.55 20.25 3.71
CA ALA A 383 4.85 19.48 2.68
C ALA A 383 3.33 19.47 2.88
N GLU A 384 2.61 18.93 1.90
CA GLU A 384 1.18 18.65 2.06
C GLU A 384 0.93 17.59 3.14
N PHE A 385 -0.25 17.63 3.77
CA PHE A 385 -0.59 16.79 4.92
C PHE A 385 -0.31 15.31 4.71
N ASP A 386 -0.63 14.74 3.54
CA ASP A 386 -0.37 13.32 3.25
C ASP A 386 1.12 12.93 3.32
N ILE A 387 2.04 13.85 3.03
CA ILE A 387 3.49 13.61 3.15
C ILE A 387 3.94 13.86 4.60
N LYS A 388 3.40 14.92 5.23
CA LYS A 388 3.70 15.23 6.64
C LYS A 388 3.44 14.04 7.55
N LYS A 389 2.33 13.30 7.34
CA LYS A 389 2.03 12.08 8.09
C LYS A 389 3.16 11.06 8.03
N GLU A 390 3.61 10.72 6.82
CA GLU A 390 4.66 9.70 6.64
C GLU A 390 6.01 10.18 7.20
N ALA A 391 6.31 11.48 7.08
CA ALA A 391 7.50 12.06 7.69
C ALA A 391 7.42 12.03 9.23
N ALA A 392 6.24 12.28 9.82
CA ALA A 392 6.02 12.20 11.26
C ALA A 392 6.25 10.78 11.79
N TRP A 393 5.74 9.78 11.07
CA TRP A 393 6.03 8.36 11.35
C TRP A 393 7.53 8.07 11.28
N ALA A 394 8.23 8.54 10.25
CA ALA A 394 9.66 8.28 10.10
C ALA A 394 10.48 8.82 11.28
N ILE A 395 10.19 10.06 11.71
CA ILE A 395 10.88 10.68 12.85
C ILE A 395 10.50 10.00 14.17
N SER A 396 9.22 9.70 14.41
CA SER A 396 8.76 9.11 15.68
C SER A 396 9.19 7.65 15.85
N ASN A 397 9.28 6.89 14.76
CA ASN A 397 9.88 5.55 14.78
C ASN A 397 11.37 5.63 15.14
N ALA A 398 12.10 6.60 14.57
CA ALA A 398 13.51 6.80 14.89
C ALA A 398 13.74 7.19 16.36
N THR A 399 12.85 7.98 16.98
CA THR A 399 12.94 8.29 18.41
C THR A 399 12.56 7.12 19.31
N SER A 400 11.72 6.20 18.84
CA SER A 400 11.32 5.01 19.58
C SER A 400 12.41 3.93 19.62
N GLY A 401 13.09 3.69 18.49
CA GLY A 401 14.16 2.69 18.36
C GLY A 401 15.58 3.21 18.62
N GLY A 402 15.79 4.53 18.59
CA GLY A 402 17.11 5.17 18.58
C GLY A 402 17.89 5.12 19.90
N SER A 403 19.19 5.33 19.83
CA SER A 403 20.02 5.65 21.00
C SER A 403 19.80 7.10 21.46
N HIS A 404 20.31 7.44 22.65
CA HIS A 404 20.23 8.81 23.14
C HIS A 404 20.92 9.77 22.16
N GLU A 405 22.13 9.45 21.71
CA GLU A 405 22.91 10.24 20.75
C GLU A 405 22.17 10.44 19.41
N GLN A 406 21.50 9.39 18.92
CA GLN A 406 20.70 9.48 17.71
C GLN A 406 19.51 10.43 17.89
N ILE A 407 18.82 10.37 19.03
CA ILE A 407 17.71 11.28 19.36
C ILE A 407 18.22 12.72 19.50
N LYS A 408 19.36 12.94 20.16
CA LYS A 408 20.01 14.27 20.23
C LYS A 408 20.32 14.80 18.82
N PHE A 409 20.78 13.94 17.92
CA PHE A 409 21.00 14.32 16.53
C PHE A 409 19.69 14.72 15.84
N LEU A 410 18.61 13.95 15.96
CA LEU A 410 17.28 14.30 15.42
C LEU A 410 16.81 15.68 15.91
N VAL A 411 16.95 15.95 17.22
CA VAL A 411 16.61 17.24 17.82
C VAL A 411 17.47 18.36 17.24
N SER A 412 18.78 18.14 17.06
CA SER A 412 19.67 19.15 16.44
C SER A 412 19.31 19.49 14.99
N GLN A 413 18.57 18.61 14.30
CA GLN A 413 18.01 18.86 12.97
C GLN A 413 16.68 19.62 13.00
N GLY A 414 16.17 20.00 14.18
CA GLY A 414 14.97 20.82 14.33
C GLY A 414 13.65 20.05 14.20
N CYS A 415 13.60 18.78 14.60
CA CYS A 415 12.39 17.97 14.46
C CYS A 415 11.26 18.31 15.46
N ILE A 416 11.55 19.01 16.56
CA ILE A 416 10.59 19.29 17.64
C ILE A 416 9.43 20.18 17.16
N LYS A 417 9.71 21.36 16.61
CA LYS A 417 8.67 22.31 16.18
C LYS A 417 7.68 21.69 15.17
N PRO A 418 8.13 21.00 14.11
CA PRO A 418 7.22 20.30 13.19
C PRO A 418 6.37 19.22 13.85
N LEU A 419 6.89 18.50 14.86
CA LEU A 419 6.10 17.52 15.62
C LEU A 419 5.05 18.20 16.50
N CYS A 420 5.41 19.28 17.19
CA CYS A 420 4.47 20.10 17.97
C CYS A 420 3.33 20.64 17.09
N ASP A 421 3.66 21.11 15.87
CA ASP A 421 2.68 21.67 14.93
C ASP A 421 1.65 20.63 14.43
N LEU A 422 1.95 19.33 14.51
CA LEU A 422 1.02 18.27 14.14
C LEU A 422 0.11 17.81 15.29
N LEU A 423 0.32 18.29 16.52
CA LEU A 423 -0.55 17.96 17.66
C LEU A 423 -1.99 18.48 17.50
N ILE A 424 -2.18 19.52 16.69
CA ILE A 424 -3.49 20.12 16.41
C ILE A 424 -4.18 19.51 15.17
N CYS A 425 -3.60 18.47 14.57
CA CYS A 425 -4.17 17.89 13.35
C CYS A 425 -5.40 17.02 13.65
N PRO A 426 -6.35 16.90 12.71
CA PRO A 426 -7.61 16.18 12.95
C PRO A 426 -7.48 14.66 12.93
N ASP A 427 -6.29 14.11 12.67
CA ASP A 427 -6.07 12.66 12.62
C ASP A 427 -5.50 12.18 13.96
N PRO A 428 -6.31 11.53 14.83
CA PRO A 428 -5.89 11.16 16.19
C PRO A 428 -4.65 10.27 16.23
N ARG A 429 -4.44 9.46 15.18
CA ARG A 429 -3.26 8.60 15.10
C ARG A 429 -1.98 9.40 14.94
N ILE A 430 -2.02 10.44 14.12
CA ILE A 430 -0.86 11.30 13.90
C ILE A 430 -0.55 12.12 15.15
N VAL A 431 -1.58 12.58 15.86
CA VAL A 431 -1.42 13.21 17.18
C VAL A 431 -0.72 12.26 18.16
N THR A 432 -1.17 11.00 18.23
CA THR A 432 -0.58 9.97 19.10
C THR A 432 0.89 9.71 18.75
N VAL A 433 1.19 9.55 17.46
CA VAL A 433 2.57 9.35 16.95
C VAL A 433 3.47 10.54 17.31
N CYS A 434 2.98 11.77 17.14
CA CYS A 434 3.74 12.97 17.52
C CYS A 434 3.96 13.05 19.04
N LEU A 435 2.95 12.72 19.86
CA LEU A 435 3.11 12.64 21.33
C LEU A 435 4.13 11.58 21.75
N GLU A 436 4.15 10.40 21.10
CA GLU A 436 5.19 9.38 21.31
C GLU A 436 6.57 9.90 20.95
N GLY A 437 6.69 10.56 19.78
CA GLY A 437 7.91 11.19 19.33
C GLY A 437 8.47 12.18 20.35
N LEU A 438 7.62 13.09 20.84
CA LEU A 438 7.96 14.11 21.84
C LEU A 438 8.26 13.51 23.21
N GLU A 439 7.49 12.53 23.67
CA GLU A 439 7.75 11.83 24.95
C GLU A 439 9.12 11.16 24.95
N ASN A 440 9.51 10.50 23.85
CA ASN A 440 10.83 9.87 23.74
C ASN A 440 11.96 10.89 23.74
N ILE A 441 11.75 12.05 23.12
CA ILE A 441 12.70 13.17 23.19
C ILE A 441 12.84 13.68 24.63
N LEU A 442 11.72 13.90 25.33
CA LEU A 442 11.71 14.35 26.73
C LEU A 442 12.44 13.38 27.66
N LYS A 443 12.26 12.06 27.47
CA LYS A 443 13.00 11.02 28.22
C LYS A 443 14.51 11.16 28.10
N VAL A 444 15.01 11.45 26.90
CA VAL A 444 16.46 11.67 26.68
C VAL A 444 16.92 12.95 27.35
N GLY A 445 16.11 14.01 27.30
CA GLY A 445 16.41 15.26 28.00
C GLY A 445 16.49 15.09 29.52
N GLU A 446 15.62 14.27 30.10
CA GLU A 446 15.62 13.99 31.54
C GLU A 446 16.82 13.13 31.96
N ALA A 447 17.22 12.18 31.11
CA ALA A 447 18.45 11.43 31.30
C ALA A 447 19.69 12.35 31.27
N ASP A 448 19.74 13.32 30.35
CA ASP A 448 20.85 14.28 30.25
C ASP A 448 20.91 15.24 31.45
N LYS A 449 19.75 15.70 31.93
CA LYS A 449 19.61 16.47 33.16
C LYS A 449 20.18 15.69 34.35
N SER A 450 19.78 14.43 34.50
CA SER A 450 20.22 13.55 35.60
C SER A 450 21.73 13.27 35.60
N ILE A 451 22.39 13.33 34.44
CA ILE A 451 23.84 13.15 34.29
C ILE A 451 24.62 14.46 34.59
N GLY A 452 23.92 15.59 34.73
CA GLY A 452 24.53 16.89 35.03
C GLY A 452 25.05 17.64 33.80
N ASN A 453 24.66 17.23 32.59
CA ASN A 453 25.15 17.83 31.34
C ASN A 453 24.46 19.18 31.01
N THR A 454 23.28 19.46 31.58
CA THR A 454 22.43 20.60 31.18
C THR A 454 22.03 21.53 32.33
N GLY A 455 22.64 21.39 33.51
CA GLY A 455 22.43 22.30 34.65
C GLY A 455 21.02 22.23 35.26
N ASP A 456 20.65 21.07 35.79
CA ASP A 456 19.37 20.76 36.45
C ASP A 456 18.08 21.03 35.64
N VAL A 457 18.20 21.36 34.35
CA VAL A 457 17.05 21.61 33.47
C VAL A 457 17.03 20.65 32.29
N ASN A 458 15.83 20.20 31.93
CA ASN A 458 15.58 19.42 30.73
C ASN A 458 15.50 20.38 29.52
N LEU A 459 16.60 20.51 28.78
CA LEU A 459 16.69 21.41 27.62
C LEU A 459 15.62 21.11 26.56
N TYR A 460 15.21 19.85 26.40
CA TYR A 460 14.21 19.48 25.40
C TYR A 460 12.79 19.86 25.82
N ALA A 461 12.49 19.89 27.11
CA ALA A 461 11.25 20.48 27.61
C ALA A 461 11.19 21.98 27.28
N GLN A 462 12.30 22.71 27.45
CA GLN A 462 12.38 24.12 27.05
C GLN A 462 12.19 24.33 25.54
N ILE A 463 12.85 23.53 24.70
CA ILE A 463 12.68 23.64 23.24
C ILE A 463 11.24 23.30 22.82
N ILE A 464 10.58 22.38 23.51
CA ILE A 464 9.15 22.09 23.27
C ILE A 464 8.29 23.28 23.65
N ASP A 465 8.56 23.93 24.78
CA ASP A 465 7.84 25.12 25.23
C ASP A 465 8.04 26.30 24.25
N ASP A 466 9.29 26.60 23.89
CA ASP A 466 9.66 27.62 22.88
C ASP A 466 9.00 27.38 21.51
N ALA A 467 8.64 26.12 21.22
CA ALA A 467 7.96 25.70 20.00
C ALA A 467 6.42 25.76 20.09
N GLU A 468 5.87 26.37 21.14
CA GLU A 468 4.44 26.38 21.50
C GLU A 468 3.89 24.95 21.65
N GLY A 469 4.75 24.00 22.01
CA GLY A 469 4.40 22.59 22.15
C GLY A 469 3.70 22.30 23.47
N LEU A 470 4.12 22.98 24.55
CA LEU A 470 3.53 22.82 25.88
C LEU A 470 2.04 23.17 25.87
N GLU A 471 1.67 24.37 25.39
CA GLU A 471 0.28 24.80 25.25
C GLU A 471 -0.54 23.81 24.38
N LYS A 472 0.05 23.28 23.30
CA LYS A 472 -0.62 22.27 22.45
C LYS A 472 -0.86 20.97 23.20
N ILE A 473 0.09 20.50 24.01
CA ILE A 473 -0.07 19.29 24.85
C ILE A 473 -1.11 19.53 25.94
N GLU A 474 -1.13 20.71 26.58
CA GLU A 474 -2.17 21.08 27.55
C GLU A 474 -3.56 21.07 26.94
N ASN A 475 -3.72 21.62 25.74
CA ASN A 475 -5.00 21.60 25.02
C ASN A 475 -5.50 20.18 24.76
N LEU A 476 -4.61 19.19 24.58
CA LEU A 476 -4.97 17.78 24.39
C LEU A 476 -5.56 17.12 25.64
N GLN A 477 -5.50 17.74 26.82
CA GLN A 477 -6.25 17.31 27.99
C GLN A 477 -7.78 17.44 27.81
N SER A 478 -8.23 18.18 26.79
CA SER A 478 -9.64 18.29 26.42
C SER A 478 -10.04 17.44 25.21
N HIS A 479 -9.13 16.59 24.72
CA HIS A 479 -9.35 15.82 23.49
C HIS A 479 -10.34 14.67 23.69
N ASP A 480 -11.27 14.48 22.74
CA ASP A 480 -12.33 13.45 22.82
C ASP A 480 -11.81 12.01 22.88
N ASN A 481 -10.64 11.75 22.28
CA ASN A 481 -9.96 10.46 22.36
C ASN A 481 -9.24 10.30 23.69
N THR A 482 -9.72 9.35 24.51
CA THR A 482 -9.19 9.02 25.83
C THR A 482 -7.70 8.65 25.83
N GLU A 483 -7.20 7.98 24.80
CA GLU A 483 -5.78 7.60 24.71
C GLU A 483 -4.87 8.83 24.57
N ILE A 484 -5.30 9.80 23.75
CA ILE A 484 -4.58 11.07 23.58
C ILE A 484 -4.62 11.89 24.86
N TYR A 485 -5.80 11.96 25.50
CA TYR A 485 -5.98 12.60 26.80
C TYR A 485 -5.02 12.03 27.86
N GLU A 486 -5.07 10.71 28.08
CA GLU A 486 -4.25 10.04 29.09
C GLU A 486 -2.75 10.24 28.84
N LYS A 487 -2.34 10.20 27.57
CA LYS A 487 -0.95 10.40 27.18
C LYS A 487 -0.48 11.83 27.39
N ALA A 488 -1.32 12.81 27.05
CA ALA A 488 -1.02 14.23 27.28
C ALA A 488 -0.88 14.54 28.78
N VAL A 489 -1.83 14.08 29.60
CA VAL A 489 -1.78 14.23 31.06
C VAL A 489 -0.48 13.64 31.62
N LYS A 490 -0.18 12.38 31.27
CA LYS A 490 1.04 11.71 31.74
C LYS A 490 2.32 12.47 31.35
N ILE A 491 2.39 13.02 30.14
CA ILE A 491 3.55 13.80 29.69
C ILE A 491 3.70 15.06 30.55
N LEU A 492 2.62 15.81 30.77
CA LEU A 492 2.64 17.02 31.59
C LEU A 492 3.03 16.72 33.03
N GLU A 493 2.43 15.69 33.63
CA GLU A 493 2.74 15.27 35.00
C GLU A 493 4.21 14.82 35.16
N THR A 494 4.82 14.27 34.12
CA THR A 494 6.18 13.74 34.23
C THR A 494 7.25 14.82 34.06
N TYR A 495 7.02 15.83 33.20
CA TYR A 495 8.08 16.75 32.77
C TYR A 495 7.82 18.23 33.11
N TRP A 496 6.60 18.59 33.49
CA TRP A 496 6.20 19.98 33.78
C TRP A 496 5.43 20.17 35.09
N LEU A 497 5.25 19.11 35.91
CA LEU A 497 4.81 19.30 37.29
C LEU A 497 5.95 19.93 38.10
N GLU A 498 5.70 21.11 38.67
CA GLU A 498 6.54 21.67 39.72
C GLU A 498 6.38 20.78 40.97
N GLU A 499 7.49 20.29 41.54
CA GLU A 499 7.46 19.84 42.93
C GLU A 499 7.16 21.09 43.76
N ASP A 500 5.97 21.17 44.36
CA ASP A 500 5.62 22.18 45.35
C ASP A 500 6.61 22.09 46.52
N ASP A 501 7.77 22.74 46.40
CA ASP A 501 8.69 22.98 47.48
C ASP A 501 8.18 24.19 48.29
N GLU A 502 6.95 24.08 48.80
CA GLU A 502 6.42 24.96 49.84
C GLU A 502 7.17 24.66 51.14
N THR A 503 8.38 25.21 51.24
CA THR A 503 9.00 25.51 52.53
C THR A 503 8.15 26.59 53.22
N MET A 504 7.07 26.16 53.89
CA MET A 504 6.29 27.05 54.75
C MET A 504 7.22 27.71 55.78
N PRO A 505 7.22 29.06 55.89
CA PRO A 505 7.98 29.72 56.94
C PRO A 505 7.39 29.35 58.31
N PRO A 506 8.21 29.29 59.39
CA PRO A 506 7.73 28.87 60.70
C PRO A 506 6.78 29.94 61.25
N GLY A 507 5.47 29.64 61.18
CA GLY A 507 4.42 30.45 61.78
C GLY A 507 4.47 30.37 63.30
N ASP A 508 4.79 31.50 63.91
CA ASP A 508 4.90 31.74 65.34
C ASP A 508 3.54 31.49 66.04
N ALA A 509 3.45 30.40 66.81
CA ALA A 509 2.25 30.04 67.56
C ALA A 509 2.29 30.65 68.98
N SER A 510 1.77 31.86 69.13
CA SER A 510 1.37 32.38 70.44
C SER A 510 -0.04 31.88 70.79
N GLN A 511 -0.09 30.91 71.70
CA GLN A 511 -1.33 30.48 72.36
C GLN A 511 -1.80 31.53 73.37
N SER A 512 -3.03 32.03 73.19
CA SER A 512 -3.97 32.40 74.27
C SER A 512 -5.32 32.63 73.58
N GLY A 513 -6.26 31.69 73.60
CA GLY A 513 -7.05 31.30 74.76
C GLY A 513 -8.41 32.01 74.64
N PHE A 514 -9.51 31.26 74.52
CA PHE A 514 -10.84 31.56 75.08
C PHE A 514 -11.88 30.61 74.44
N ASN A 515 -12.52 29.81 75.30
CA ASN A 515 -13.61 28.90 74.96
C ASN A 515 -14.80 29.21 75.88
N PHE A 516 -15.98 29.44 75.30
CA PHE A 516 -17.32 29.39 75.91
C PHE A 516 -18.27 29.26 74.71
N GLY A 517 -19.30 28.42 74.65
CA GLY A 517 -20.13 27.81 75.68
C GLY A 517 -21.55 27.76 75.08
N ASN A 518 -22.22 26.63 75.26
CA ASN A 518 -23.40 26.13 74.55
C ASN A 518 -24.73 26.91 74.76
N ASN A 519 -25.71 26.58 73.89
CA ASN A 519 -27.18 26.68 74.01
C ASN A 519 -27.91 28.00 73.69
N ASP A 520 -28.64 28.03 72.56
CA ASP A 520 -30.12 27.93 72.50
C ASP A 520 -30.63 28.07 71.04
N ALA A 521 -31.36 27.07 70.56
CA ALA A 521 -32.12 27.09 69.29
C ALA A 521 -33.58 27.56 69.55
N PRO A 522 -34.57 27.65 68.60
CA PRO A 522 -34.58 27.32 67.16
C PRO A 522 -35.42 28.29 66.26
N ALA A 523 -35.45 28.07 64.93
CA ALA A 523 -36.69 28.01 64.11
C ALA A 523 -36.38 27.79 62.61
N VAL A 524 -36.72 26.60 62.10
CA VAL A 524 -36.82 26.28 60.67
C VAL A 524 -38.27 25.86 60.41
N PRO A 525 -38.97 26.42 59.41
CA PRO A 525 -40.24 25.87 58.96
C PRO A 525 -40.03 24.77 57.92
N SER A 526 -40.86 23.76 58.08
CA SER A 526 -41.05 22.51 57.36
C SER A 526 -41.57 22.63 55.92
N GLY A 527 -41.07 21.75 55.05
CA GLY A 527 -41.73 21.30 53.81
C GLY A 527 -40.66 20.75 52.86
N GLY A 528 -40.55 19.46 52.53
CA GLY A 528 -41.57 18.43 52.37
C GLY A 528 -41.40 17.89 50.95
N PHE A 529 -40.67 16.78 50.80
CA PHE A 529 -40.42 16.11 49.52
C PHE A 529 -41.73 15.57 48.91
N ASN A 530 -41.83 15.61 47.58
CA ASN A 530 -42.64 14.61 46.85
C ASN A 530 -42.05 14.31 45.48
N PHE A 531 -41.92 13.01 45.20
CA PHE A 531 -41.51 12.43 43.92
C PHE A 531 -42.72 12.33 42.98
N ASN A 532 -42.53 12.73 41.73
CA ASN A 532 -43.00 12.04 40.52
C ASN A 532 -42.22 12.54 39.32
#